data_AF-A0A0D0S4H1-F1
#
_entry.id   AF-A0A0D0S4H1-F1
#
_cell.length_a   1.000
_cell.length_b   1.000
_cell.length_c   1.000
_cell.angle_alpha   90.00
_cell.angle_beta   90.00
_cell.angle_gamma   90.00
#
_symmetry.space_group_name_H-M   'P 1'
#
loop_
_entity.id
_entity.type
_entity.pdbx_description
1 polymer ?
#
loop_
_entity_poly.entity_id
_entity_poly.type
_entity_poly.pdbx_seq_one_letter_code
_entity_poly.pdbx_strand_id
1 'polypeptide(L)' 'MKEKRLEIAVYGKGGIGKSTVSANLSAALAASGQKVLQIGCDPKHDSTRLLLHGEKLQRF' A
#
# COMPACT_ATOMS: atom_id res chain seq x y z
N MET A 1 9.40 15.35 21.67
CA MET A 1 9.10 13.91 21.47
C MET A 1 9.03 13.64 19.98
N LYS A 2 9.79 12.68 19.43
CA LYS A 2 9.59 12.21 18.05
C LYS A 2 8.66 11.00 18.11
N GLU A 3 7.48 11.10 17.51
CA GLU A 3 6.63 9.91 17.30
C GLU A 3 7.39 8.91 16.43
N LYS A 4 7.45 7.66 16.91
CA LYS A 4 8.13 6.57 16.21
C LYS A 4 7.23 6.09 15.07
N ARG A 5 7.69 6.24 13.83
CA ARG A 5 6.99 5.74 12.65
C ARG A 5 7.17 4.23 12.51
N LEU A 6 6.10 3.53 12.16
CA LEU A 6 6.15 2.12 11.77
C LEU A 6 6.42 2.03 10.28
N GLU A 7 7.50 1.35 9.90
CA GLU A 7 7.92 1.16 8.50
C GLU A 7 7.83 -0.33 8.15
N ILE A 8 7.10 -0.66 7.08
CA ILE A 8 6.81 -2.04 6.67
C ILE A 8 7.17 -2.20 5.20
N ALA A 9 7.94 -3.25 4.86
CA ALA A 9 8.25 -3.63 3.50
C ALA A 9 7.71 -5.04 3.21
N VAL A 10 6.95 -5.19 2.11
CA VAL A 10 6.28 -6.45 1.73
C VAL A 10 6.96 -7.05 0.51
N TYR A 11 7.49 -8.27 0.65
CA TYR A 11 8.23 -9.00 -0.39
C TYR A 11 7.56 -10.33 -0.74
N GLY A 12 8.00 -10.96 -1.85
CA GLY A 12 7.47 -12.23 -2.33
C GLY A 12 7.43 -12.35 -3.86
N LYS A 13 7.15 -13.56 -4.36
CA LYS A 13 7.09 -13.89 -5.80
C LYS A 13 6.08 -12.99 -6.55
N GLY A 14 6.29 -12.81 -7.86
CA GLY A 14 5.29 -12.19 -8.74
C GLY A 14 3.95 -12.94 -8.66
N GLY A 15 2.84 -12.21 -8.52
CA GLY A 15 1.49 -12.79 -8.46
C GLY A 15 1.08 -13.42 -7.12
N ILE A 16 1.92 -13.45 -6.09
CA ILE A 16 1.59 -14.07 -4.79
C ILE A 16 0.57 -13.28 -3.93
N GLY A 17 0.14 -12.11 -4.39
CA GLY A 17 -0.84 -11.27 -3.67
C GLY A 17 -0.24 -10.14 -2.82
N LYS A 18 1.02 -9.74 -3.03
CA LYS A 18 1.66 -8.62 -2.30
C LYS A 18 0.82 -7.34 -2.30
N SER A 19 0.42 -6.87 -3.49
CA SER A 19 -0.41 -5.67 -3.66
C SER A 19 -1.74 -5.78 -2.90
N THR A 20 -2.36 -6.96 -2.91
CA THR A 20 -3.61 -7.23 -2.19
C THR A 20 -3.42 -7.10 -0.68
N VAL A 21 -2.35 -7.71 -0.15
CA VAL A 21 -2.04 -7.63 1.29
C VAL A 21 -1.66 -6.20 1.69
N SER A 22 -0.80 -5.53 0.92
CA SER A 22 -0.41 -4.14 1.19
C SER A 22 -1.61 -3.20 1.25
N ALA A 23 -2.51 -3.26 0.27
CA ALA A 23 -3.70 -2.41 0.24
C ALA A 23 -4.62 -2.64 1.45
N ASN A 24 -4.90 -3.90 1.80
CA ASN A 24 -5.74 -4.21 2.95
C ASN A 24 -5.08 -3.85 4.28
N LEU A 25 -3.76 -4.04 4.41
CA LEU A 25 -3.01 -3.61 5.58
C LEU A 25 -3.07 -2.09 5.76
N SER A 26 -2.88 -1.34 4.67
CA SER A 26 -2.98 0.12 4.68
C SER A 26 -4.39 0.59 5.03
N ALA A 27 -5.43 -0.04 4.48
CA ALA A 27 -6.82 0.27 4.82
C ALA A 27 -7.14 -0.03 6.29
N ALA A 28 -6.68 -1.16 6.82
CA ALA A 28 -6.90 -1.54 8.22
C ALA A 28 -6.19 -0.59 9.20
N LEU A 29 -4.96 -0.18 8.89
CA LEU A 29 -4.21 0.81 9.68
C LEU A 29 -4.86 2.20 9.62
N ALA A 30 -5.34 2.61 8.45
CA ALA A 30 -6.09 3.86 8.32
C ALA A 30 -7.40 3.83 9.12
N ALA A 31 -8.13 2.70 9.08
CA ALA A 31 -9.35 2.50 9.85
C ALA A 31 -9.12 2.48 11.37
N SER A 32 -7.91 2.14 11.83
CA SER A 32 -7.52 2.24 13.26
C SER A 32 -7.00 3.62 13.66
N GLY A 33 -7.17 4.64 12.80
CA GLY A 33 -6.83 6.04 13.10
C GLY A 33 -5.39 6.43 12.78
N GLN A 34 -4.60 5.54 12.15
CA GLN A 34 -3.21 5.85 11.78
C GLN A 34 -3.13 6.64 10.47
N LYS A 35 -2.17 7.56 10.37
CA LYS A 35 -1.80 8.16 9.09
C LYS A 35 -0.89 7.18 8.33
N VAL A 36 -1.34 6.73 7.16
CA VAL A 36 -0.65 5.70 6.38
C VAL A 36 -0.18 6.26 5.04
N LEU A 37 1.05 5.91 4.64
CA LEU A 37 1.58 6.13 3.29
C LEU A 37 1.92 4.77 2.69
N GLN A 38 1.24 4.38 1.62
CA GLN A 38 1.57 3.19 0.84
C GLN A 38 2.39 3.58 -0.41
N ILE A 39 3.58 3.00 -0.56
CA ILE A 39 4.47 3.24 -1.71
C ILE A 39 4.57 1.95 -2.52
N GLY A 40 4.28 2.03 -3.81
CA GLY A 40 4.47 0.93 -4.76
C GLY A 40 5.86 0.96 -5.38
N CYS A 41 6.65 -0.10 -5.18
CA CYS A 41 8.01 -0.23 -5.73
C CYS A 41 8.13 -1.31 -6.82
N ASP A 42 7.00 -1.75 -7.39
CA ASP A 42 6.95 -2.79 -8.43
C ASP A 42 6.61 -2.16 -9.80
N PRO A 43 7.29 -2.55 -10.91
CA PRO A 43 7.05 -2.00 -12.24
C PRO A 43 5.66 -2.29 -12.81
N LYS A 44 4.84 -3.13 -12.16
CA LYS A 44 3.43 -3.34 -12.53
C LYS A 44 2.53 -2.15 -12.19
N HIS A 45 2.95 -1.29 -11.25
CA HIS A 45 2.25 -0.05 -10.87
C HIS A 45 0.78 -0.21 -10.43
N ASP A 46 0.37 -1.39 -9.94
CA ASP A 46 -1.02 -1.68 -9.52
C ASP A 46 -1.19 -1.81 -8.00
N SER A 47 -0.14 -1.55 -7.22
CA SER A 47 -0.14 -1.79 -5.76
C SER A 47 -1.21 -1.00 -4.98
N THR A 48 -1.57 0.19 -5.45
CA THR A 48 -2.57 1.08 -4.81
C THR A 48 -3.94 1.02 -5.48
N ARG A 49 -4.13 0.24 -6.55
CA ARG A 49 -5.37 0.20 -7.35
C ARG A 49 -6.61 -0.12 -6.51
N LEU A 50 -6.46 -1.01 -5.52
CA LEU A 50 -7.56 -1.39 -4.63
C LEU A 50 -7.99 -0.25 -3.68
N LEU A 51 -7.08 0.66 -3.36
CA LEU A 51 -7.38 1.86 -2.55
C LEU A 51 -8.01 2.99 -3.38
N LEU A 52 -7.91 2.90 -4.71
CA LEU A 52 -8.43 3.90 -5.66
C LEU A 52 -9.72 3.42 -6.33
N HIS A 53 -10.46 2.50 -5.71
CA HIS A 53 -11.70 1.95 -6.26
C HIS A 53 -11.55 1.36 -7.68
N GLY A 54 -10.37 0.80 -7.99
CA GLY A 54 -10.10 0.21 -9.31
C GLY A 54 -9.54 1.19 -10.34
N GLU A 55 -9.46 2.48 -10.02
CA GLU A 55 -8.90 3.49 -10.92
C GLU A 55 -7.40 3.32 -11.09
N LYS A 56 -6.90 3.71 -12.28
CA LYS A 56 -5.47 3.78 -12.54
C LYS A 56 -4.95 5.14 -12.07
N LEU A 57 -3.77 5.14 -11.45
CA LEU A 57 -3.08 6.38 -11.13
C LEU A 57 -2.75 7.11 -12.45
N GLN A 58 -3.27 8.32 -12.63
CA GLN A 58 -2.90 9.15 -13.77
C GLN A 58 -1.43 9.56 -13.61
N ARG A 59 -0.62 9.27 -14.62
CA ARG A 59 0.74 9.78 -14.69
C ARG A 59 0.66 11.21 -15.20
N PHE A 60 1.28 12.13 -14.47
CA PHE A 60 1.52 13.49 -14.93
C PHE A 60 2.57 13.51 -16.03
#